data_AF-A0A6A5YPC6-F1
#
_entry.id   AF-A0A6A5YPC6-F1
#
_cell.length_a   1.000
_cell.length_b   1.000
_cell.length_c   1.000
_cell.angle_alpha   90.00
_cell.angle_beta   90.00
_cell.angle_gamma   90.00
#
_symmetry.space_group_name_H-M   'P 1'
#
loop_
_entity.id
_entity.type
_entity.pdbx_description
1 polymer ?
#
loop_
_entity_poly.entity_id
_entity_poly.type
_entity_poly.pdbx_seq_one_letter_code
_entity_poly.pdbx_strand_id
1 'polypeptide(L)'
;MYALRDVPGKGKGLVAIEDIPKGTRVLLEQPVITTPERQRDDEWLKTHISQQVDSLSEHQRQSFLSMHNLYPYQNVAEQSLGIIRTNSLPIEADGIGAGIFLKACLINHSCDNNAQKNWNQSIKRHTVHALRDIPKGEEITIYYLGLDSSRAIRQKKLQDKFGFLCSCRLCSLPTEQSQDNDKRLERINRLDDLIGLDGMQMIFSLRTLRYVDERVHLYNEQGPGNSGLPRAYLDAAQIAIANGDLARGHVFAERAVEGWRTALGSDSKETIEYGSLAQNPAKLQLYGHSMKWKTSSDEVPQGLDPNDFEDWLWRREEPRKLDQLGQLTDLRNYKIFPGFAALPNSNSVDLEFYGKVDGTYKPLHYWCFLGEIVDSITLHHLELELMDVDDKKIPLHFNTDGRGSELEPAKIQRGHTVAVLYAQRHVFMYGDPGIRHENPQMLKIFPVSLKKLLELNDQVQQFSTKVDGTRTCHGCSKKAESLNRCGKCSLFWYCDNGCQRIGWNERGHKADCKLLKDPDLRGLFVLKWD
;
A
#
# COMPACT_ATOMS: atom_id res chain seq x y z
N MET A 1 -17.06 4.31 34.75
CA MET A 1 -16.95 4.04 33.31
C MET A 1 -18.01 3.11 32.77
N TYR A 2 -18.16 1.87 33.26
CA TYR A 2 -19.14 0.91 32.70
C TYR A 2 -19.88 0.09 33.77
N ALA A 3 -20.96 -0.57 33.38
CA ALA A 3 -21.69 -1.56 34.17
C ALA A 3 -22.07 -2.77 33.31
N LEU A 4 -22.10 -3.96 33.91
CA LEU A 4 -22.63 -5.16 33.26
C LEU A 4 -24.16 -5.07 33.22
N ARG A 5 -24.76 -5.22 32.03
CA ARG A 5 -26.21 -5.14 31.82
C ARG A 5 -26.68 -6.27 30.91
N ASP A 6 -27.97 -6.59 31.00
CA ASP A 6 -28.64 -7.38 29.97
C ASP A 6 -28.76 -6.57 28.68
N VAL A 7 -28.31 -7.14 27.59
CA VAL A 7 -28.34 -6.58 26.24
C VAL A 7 -29.28 -7.45 25.41
N PRO A 8 -30.38 -6.88 24.88
CA PRO A 8 -31.36 -7.64 24.11
C PRO A 8 -30.71 -8.44 22.98
N GLY A 9 -30.95 -9.75 22.96
CA GLY A 9 -30.42 -10.67 21.95
C GLY A 9 -28.93 -11.01 22.06
N LYS A 10 -28.19 -10.46 23.05
CA LYS A 10 -26.75 -10.73 23.26
C LYS A 10 -26.38 -11.22 24.67
N GLY A 11 -27.36 -11.40 25.55
CA GLY A 11 -27.10 -11.83 26.92
C GLY A 11 -26.54 -10.69 27.76
N LYS A 12 -25.43 -10.89 28.48
CA LYS A 12 -24.78 -9.83 29.26
C LYS A 12 -23.77 -9.07 28.39
N GLY A 13 -23.60 -7.77 28.66
CA GLY A 13 -22.60 -6.93 28.00
C GLY A 13 -22.19 -5.75 28.87
N LEU A 14 -21.04 -5.14 28.57
CA LEU A 14 -20.60 -3.92 29.24
C LEU A 14 -21.24 -2.69 28.57
N VAL A 15 -21.91 -1.86 29.35
CA VAL A 15 -22.55 -0.62 28.88
C VAL A 15 -21.95 0.57 29.60
N ALA A 16 -21.62 1.62 28.85
CA ALA A 16 -21.09 2.87 29.38
C ALA A 16 -22.10 3.51 30.35
N ILE A 17 -21.66 3.92 31.54
CA ILE A 17 -22.50 4.63 32.53
C ILE A 17 -22.25 6.14 32.58
N GLU A 18 -21.25 6.58 31.84
CA GLU A 18 -20.81 7.96 31.61
C GLU A 18 -20.20 8.03 30.19
N ASP A 19 -19.97 9.24 29.67
CA ASP A 19 -19.28 9.39 28.39
C ASP A 19 -17.81 8.98 28.54
N ILE A 20 -17.32 8.13 27.64
CA ILE A 20 -15.95 7.61 27.63
C ILE A 20 -15.21 8.24 26.44
N PRO A 21 -14.22 9.12 26.67
CA PRO A 21 -13.44 9.71 25.59
C PRO A 21 -12.59 8.68 24.82
N LYS A 22 -12.37 8.95 23.53
CA LYS A 22 -11.42 8.22 22.67
C LYS A 22 -10.06 8.05 23.37
N GLY A 23 -9.47 6.87 23.24
CA GLY A 23 -8.17 6.51 23.81
C GLY A 23 -8.21 6.11 25.29
N THR A 24 -9.37 6.24 25.96
CA THR A 24 -9.51 5.85 27.37
C THR A 24 -9.31 4.35 27.53
N ARG A 25 -8.47 3.94 28.48
CA ARG A 25 -8.38 2.54 28.94
C ARG A 25 -9.62 2.21 29.77
N VAL A 26 -10.56 1.51 29.13
CA VAL A 26 -11.83 1.10 29.74
C VAL A 26 -11.60 -0.01 30.76
N LEU A 27 -10.78 -0.99 30.44
CA LEU A 27 -10.55 -2.18 31.27
C LEU A 27 -9.06 -2.55 31.27
N LEU A 28 -8.60 -3.03 32.42
CA LEU A 28 -7.38 -3.84 32.54
C LEU A 28 -7.65 -5.04 33.46
N GLU A 29 -7.21 -6.23 33.07
CA GLU A 29 -7.55 -7.47 33.78
C GLU A 29 -6.42 -8.51 33.71
N GLN A 30 -6.23 -9.27 34.80
CA GLN A 30 -5.38 -10.46 34.83
C GLN A 30 -6.16 -11.68 34.37
N PRO A 31 -5.52 -12.64 33.67
CA PRO A 31 -6.19 -13.90 33.38
C PRO A 31 -6.39 -14.67 34.68
N VAL A 32 -7.56 -15.28 34.85
CA VAL A 32 -7.84 -16.23 35.94
C VAL A 32 -7.55 -17.68 35.53
N ILE A 33 -7.57 -17.95 34.23
CA ILE A 33 -7.19 -19.24 33.62
C ILE A 33 -6.39 -18.92 32.36
N THR A 34 -5.34 -19.70 32.11
CA THR A 34 -4.52 -19.61 30.89
C THR A 34 -4.42 -20.94 30.18
N THR A 35 -4.27 -20.89 28.86
CA THR A 35 -3.99 -22.06 28.03
C THR A 35 -2.74 -21.86 27.19
N PRO A 36 -1.89 -22.90 27.03
CA PRO A 36 -0.67 -22.79 26.24
C PRO A 36 -0.94 -22.64 24.75
N GLU A 37 -0.01 -22.02 24.02
CA GLU A 37 -0.16 -21.69 22.59
C GLU A 37 -0.22 -22.93 21.69
N ARG A 38 0.58 -23.96 21.97
CA ARG A 38 0.86 -25.06 21.03
C ARG A 38 0.26 -26.40 21.44
N GLN A 39 -0.54 -26.44 22.50
CA GLN A 39 -1.12 -27.70 22.96
C GLN A 39 -2.47 -27.98 22.32
N ARG A 40 -2.60 -29.17 21.72
CA ARG A 40 -3.82 -29.61 21.01
C ARG A 40 -4.47 -30.85 21.62
N ASP A 41 -3.88 -31.40 22.68
CA ASP A 41 -4.42 -32.56 23.39
C ASP A 41 -5.53 -32.10 24.35
N ASP A 42 -6.75 -32.52 24.06
CA ASP A 42 -7.95 -32.18 24.83
C ASP A 42 -7.95 -32.78 26.24
N GLU A 43 -7.40 -33.99 26.45
CA GLU A 43 -7.35 -34.58 27.80
C GLU A 43 -6.36 -33.83 28.68
N TRP A 44 -5.21 -33.48 28.10
CA TRP A 44 -4.23 -32.64 28.77
C TRP A 44 -4.84 -31.26 29.11
N LEU A 45 -5.50 -30.63 28.13
CA LEU A 45 -6.11 -29.30 28.33
C LEU A 45 -7.18 -29.35 29.41
N LYS A 46 -8.06 -30.35 29.40
CA LYS A 46 -9.06 -30.56 30.44
C LYS A 46 -8.42 -30.67 31.82
N THR A 47 -7.37 -31.47 31.95
CA THR A 47 -6.63 -31.63 33.21
C THR A 47 -6.02 -30.30 33.67
N HIS A 48 -5.33 -29.59 32.78
CA HIS A 48 -4.68 -28.31 33.07
C HIS A 48 -5.66 -27.19 33.44
N ILE A 49 -6.81 -27.14 32.76
CA ILE A 49 -7.88 -26.18 33.05
C ILE A 49 -8.52 -26.52 34.41
N SER A 50 -8.80 -27.79 34.68
CA SER A 50 -9.47 -28.21 35.93
C SER A 50 -8.64 -27.84 37.15
N GLN A 51 -7.32 -28.05 37.11
CA GLN A 51 -6.40 -27.62 38.18
C GLN A 51 -6.46 -26.11 38.46
N GLN A 52 -6.56 -25.29 37.41
CA GLN A 52 -6.70 -23.84 37.58
C GLN A 52 -8.08 -23.48 38.13
N VAL A 53 -9.15 -24.12 37.66
CA VAL A 53 -10.53 -23.92 38.14
C VAL A 53 -10.67 -24.25 39.63
N ASP A 54 -10.03 -25.33 40.09
CA ASP A 54 -10.02 -25.74 41.49
C ASP A 54 -9.28 -24.75 42.40
N SER A 55 -8.34 -23.98 41.84
CA SER A 55 -7.61 -22.93 42.55
C SER A 55 -8.36 -21.59 42.64
N LEU A 56 -9.46 -21.43 41.92
CA LEU A 56 -10.26 -20.19 41.92
C LEU A 56 -11.02 -20.00 43.23
N SER A 57 -11.21 -18.75 43.64
CA SER A 57 -12.19 -18.44 44.68
C SER A 57 -13.60 -18.84 44.23
N GLU A 58 -14.51 -19.11 45.18
CA GLU A 58 -15.88 -19.51 44.87
C GLU A 58 -16.58 -18.51 43.93
N HIS A 59 -16.41 -17.21 44.16
CA HIS A 59 -16.96 -16.16 43.29
C HIS A 59 -16.38 -16.22 41.86
N GLN A 60 -15.07 -16.42 41.72
CA GLN A 60 -14.43 -16.51 40.40
C GLN A 60 -14.87 -17.78 39.67
N ARG A 61 -14.95 -18.92 40.37
CA ARG A 61 -15.43 -20.18 39.81
C ARG A 61 -16.87 -20.08 39.34
N GLN A 62 -17.76 -19.50 40.15
CA GLN A 62 -19.15 -19.23 39.75
C GLN A 62 -19.23 -18.32 38.53
N SER A 63 -18.44 -17.23 38.51
CA SER A 63 -18.40 -16.31 37.37
C SER A 63 -17.94 -17.02 36.09
N PHE A 64 -16.86 -17.81 36.15
CA PHE A 64 -16.35 -18.60 35.04
C PHE A 64 -17.38 -19.62 34.53
N LEU A 65 -17.96 -20.42 35.42
CA LEU A 65 -18.94 -21.46 35.05
C LEU A 65 -20.27 -20.89 34.53
N SER A 66 -20.55 -19.61 34.78
CA SER A 66 -21.71 -18.90 34.23
C SER A 66 -21.52 -18.37 32.80
N MET A 67 -20.29 -18.40 32.28
CA MET A 67 -20.00 -17.95 30.91
C MET A 67 -20.66 -18.86 29.87
N HIS A 68 -20.92 -18.30 28.69
CA HIS A 68 -21.55 -19.05 27.61
C HIS A 68 -20.67 -20.24 27.16
N ASN A 69 -21.27 -21.41 26.96
CA ASN A 69 -20.59 -22.58 26.40
C ASN A 69 -21.36 -23.07 25.17
N LEU A 70 -20.69 -23.05 24.01
CA LEU A 70 -21.27 -23.54 22.76
C LEU A 70 -21.18 -25.07 22.61
N TYR A 71 -20.31 -25.72 23.39
CA TYR A 71 -19.96 -27.13 23.21
C TYR A 71 -20.78 -28.03 24.15
N PRO A 72 -21.20 -29.23 23.69
CA PRO A 72 -21.83 -30.20 24.57
C PRO A 72 -20.86 -30.68 25.65
N TYR A 73 -21.38 -30.98 26.83
CA TYR A 73 -20.60 -31.45 27.96
C TYR A 73 -21.42 -32.38 28.85
N GLN A 74 -20.75 -33.35 29.48
CA GLN A 74 -21.33 -34.29 30.45
C GLN A 74 -20.76 -34.09 31.86
N ASN A 75 -19.62 -33.40 31.98
CA ASN A 75 -18.95 -33.14 33.24
C ASN A 75 -18.31 -31.73 33.25
N VAL A 76 -17.84 -31.30 34.42
CA VAL A 76 -17.26 -29.96 34.64
C VAL A 76 -16.00 -29.73 33.80
N ALA A 77 -15.19 -30.76 33.54
CA ALA A 77 -13.96 -30.62 32.75
C ALA A 77 -14.28 -30.34 31.28
N GLU A 78 -15.23 -31.06 30.70
CA GLU A 78 -15.75 -30.81 29.35
C GLU A 78 -16.43 -29.44 29.24
N GLN A 79 -17.22 -29.07 30.25
CA GLN A 79 -17.84 -27.74 30.33
C GLN A 79 -16.77 -26.64 30.31
N SER A 80 -15.74 -26.79 31.15
CA SER A 80 -14.65 -25.81 31.29
C SER A 80 -13.86 -25.65 29.99
N LEU A 81 -13.55 -26.76 29.30
CA LEU A 81 -12.91 -26.70 27.99
C LEU A 81 -13.80 -26.00 26.94
N GLY A 82 -15.10 -26.29 26.95
CA GLY A 82 -16.08 -25.63 26.08
C GLY A 82 -16.19 -24.12 26.32
N ILE A 83 -16.22 -23.68 27.58
CA ILE A 83 -16.19 -22.27 27.97
C ILE A 83 -14.90 -21.60 27.46
N ILE A 84 -13.75 -22.24 27.65
CA ILE A 84 -12.45 -21.75 27.19
C ILE A 84 -12.45 -21.54 25.67
N ARG A 85 -12.91 -22.54 24.91
CA ARG A 85 -12.98 -22.47 23.44
C ARG A 85 -13.92 -21.38 22.94
N THR A 86 -14.96 -21.09 23.70
CA THR A 86 -15.98 -20.08 23.34
C THR A 86 -15.56 -18.66 23.70
N ASN A 87 -14.88 -18.45 24.85
CA ASN A 87 -14.72 -17.11 25.45
C ASN A 87 -13.27 -16.62 25.54
N SER A 88 -12.28 -17.50 25.41
CA SER A 88 -10.89 -17.10 25.66
C SER A 88 -10.42 -16.00 24.72
N LEU A 89 -9.62 -15.08 25.27
CA LEU A 89 -9.00 -13.99 24.54
C LEU A 89 -7.51 -14.26 24.34
N PRO A 90 -6.91 -13.84 23.22
CA PRO A 90 -5.51 -14.11 22.93
C PRO A 90 -4.60 -13.44 23.97
N ILE A 91 -3.54 -14.15 24.32
CA ILE A 91 -2.43 -13.66 25.14
C ILE A 91 -1.17 -13.87 24.33
N GLU A 92 -0.50 -12.79 23.95
CA GLU A 92 0.76 -12.85 23.21
C GLU A 92 1.94 -12.82 24.20
N ALA A 93 2.15 -13.94 24.90
CA ALA A 93 3.23 -14.10 25.88
C ALA A 93 3.91 -15.47 25.75
N ASP A 94 5.19 -15.56 26.10
CA ASP A 94 6.00 -16.78 25.92
C ASP A 94 5.31 -18.02 26.50
N GLY A 95 4.93 -18.95 25.62
CA GLY A 95 4.32 -20.23 25.96
C GLY A 95 2.81 -20.19 26.26
N ILE A 96 2.18 -19.01 26.33
CA ILE A 96 0.74 -18.85 26.58
C ILE A 96 0.07 -18.39 25.28
N GLY A 97 -1.07 -19.00 24.93
CA GLY A 97 -1.83 -18.64 23.72
C GLY A 97 -3.09 -17.84 24.01
N ALA A 98 -3.77 -18.13 25.13
CA ALA A 98 -5.04 -17.48 25.46
C ALA A 98 -5.33 -17.54 26.96
N GLY A 99 -6.34 -16.78 27.39
CA GLY A 99 -6.82 -16.82 28.77
C GLY A 99 -8.25 -16.33 28.96
N ILE A 100 -8.76 -16.58 30.17
CA ILE A 100 -10.08 -16.12 30.63
C ILE A 100 -9.92 -14.91 31.52
N PHE A 101 -10.74 -13.91 31.21
CA PHE A 101 -10.83 -12.63 31.89
C PHE A 101 -12.30 -12.44 32.26
N LEU A 102 -12.60 -12.40 33.56
CA LEU A 102 -13.98 -12.46 34.04
C LEU A 102 -14.85 -11.31 33.55
N LYS A 103 -14.26 -10.14 33.26
CA LYS A 103 -14.96 -9.00 32.66
C LYS A 103 -14.71 -8.87 31.16
N ALA A 104 -13.47 -9.01 30.70
CA ALA A 104 -13.15 -8.77 29.28
C ALA A 104 -13.83 -9.80 28.35
N CYS A 105 -13.99 -11.05 28.79
CA CYS A 105 -14.68 -12.09 28.04
C CYS A 105 -16.20 -11.87 27.92
N LEU A 106 -16.78 -10.95 28.70
CA LEU A 106 -18.20 -10.60 28.63
C LEU A 106 -18.50 -9.44 27.67
N ILE A 107 -17.48 -8.86 27.03
CA ILE A 107 -17.66 -7.75 26.08
C ILE A 107 -18.15 -8.33 24.76
N ASN A 108 -19.32 -7.89 24.31
CA ASN A 108 -19.95 -8.41 23.09
C ASN A 108 -19.24 -7.99 21.79
N HIS A 109 -19.57 -8.72 20.73
CA HIS A 109 -19.08 -8.43 19.39
C HIS A 109 -19.81 -7.27 18.70
N SER A 110 -19.06 -6.48 17.94
CA SER A 110 -19.58 -5.73 16.80
C SER A 110 -18.57 -5.78 15.64
N CYS A 111 -19.05 -5.81 14.38
CA CYS A 111 -18.17 -5.71 13.21
C CYS A 111 -17.60 -4.29 13.02
N ASP A 112 -18.26 -3.27 13.60
CA ASP A 112 -17.79 -1.89 13.76
C ASP A 112 -17.62 -1.56 15.24
N ASN A 113 -16.80 -2.38 15.92
CA ASN A 113 -16.53 -2.23 17.35
C ASN A 113 -16.03 -0.84 17.73
N ASN A 114 -16.38 -0.40 18.94
CA ASN A 114 -15.98 0.89 19.48
C ASN A 114 -14.80 0.80 20.46
N ALA A 115 -14.34 -0.40 20.79
CA ALA A 115 -13.17 -0.62 21.64
C ALA A 115 -12.23 -1.70 21.08
N GLN A 116 -10.93 -1.53 21.31
CA GLN A 116 -9.89 -2.48 20.93
C GLN A 116 -9.43 -3.27 22.14
N LYS A 117 -9.34 -4.59 21.97
CA LYS A 117 -8.77 -5.51 22.96
C LYS A 117 -7.30 -5.79 22.63
N ASN A 118 -6.44 -5.88 23.65
CA ASN A 118 -5.04 -6.22 23.46
C ASN A 118 -4.42 -6.88 24.70
N TRP A 119 -3.46 -7.76 24.52
CA TRP A 119 -2.56 -8.17 25.59
C TRP A 119 -1.40 -7.18 25.70
N ASN A 120 -1.34 -6.44 26.80
CA ASN A 120 -0.22 -5.53 27.05
C ASN A 120 0.92 -6.30 27.73
N GLN A 121 1.96 -6.57 26.96
CA GLN A 121 3.13 -7.33 27.41
C GLN A 121 3.93 -6.61 28.51
N SER A 122 3.97 -5.28 28.49
CA SER A 122 4.73 -4.47 29.48
C SER A 122 4.17 -4.62 30.90
N ILE A 123 2.84 -4.61 31.04
CA ILE A 123 2.17 -4.73 32.35
C ILE A 123 1.59 -6.12 32.62
N LYS A 124 1.69 -7.05 31.66
CA LYS A 124 1.12 -8.40 31.71
C LYS A 124 -0.36 -8.40 32.08
N ARG A 125 -1.15 -7.63 31.33
CA ARG A 125 -2.61 -7.50 31.51
C ARG A 125 -3.31 -7.49 30.16
N HIS A 126 -4.51 -8.03 30.12
CA HIS A 126 -5.44 -7.74 29.03
C HIS A 126 -5.99 -6.33 29.21
N THR A 127 -6.05 -5.57 28.13
CA THR A 127 -6.49 -4.18 28.13
C THR A 127 -7.55 -3.96 27.06
N VAL A 128 -8.47 -3.04 27.34
CA VAL A 128 -9.50 -2.60 26.39
C VAL A 128 -9.49 -1.09 26.34
N HIS A 129 -9.28 -0.51 25.15
CA HIS A 129 -9.26 0.94 24.94
C HIS A 129 -10.37 1.40 23.99
N ALA A 130 -10.95 2.55 24.26
CA ALA A 130 -11.95 3.15 23.38
C ALA A 130 -11.31 3.67 22.08
N LEU A 131 -11.83 3.25 20.93
CA LEU A 131 -11.34 3.64 19.60
C LEU A 131 -11.92 4.97 19.10
N ARG A 132 -13.03 5.39 19.70
CA ARG A 132 -13.75 6.64 19.52
C ARG A 132 -14.45 7.02 20.82
N ASP A 133 -15.07 8.18 20.85
CA ASP A 133 -15.95 8.54 21.97
C ASP A 133 -17.13 7.55 22.05
N ILE A 134 -17.42 7.09 23.27
CA ILE A 134 -18.52 6.17 23.58
C ILE A 134 -19.47 6.91 24.52
N PRO A 135 -20.62 7.39 24.04
CA PRO A 135 -21.62 8.05 24.86
C PRO A 135 -22.16 7.17 25.98
N LYS A 136 -22.58 7.80 27.07
CA LYS A 136 -23.32 7.13 28.15
C LYS A 136 -24.50 6.34 27.59
N GLY A 137 -24.59 5.07 28.00
CA GLY A 137 -25.64 4.15 27.58
C GLY A 137 -25.32 3.33 26.33
N GLU A 138 -24.25 3.65 25.59
CA GLU A 138 -23.79 2.82 24.48
C GLU A 138 -23.09 1.54 25.00
N GLU A 139 -23.31 0.41 24.32
CA GLU A 139 -22.62 -0.85 24.60
C GLU A 139 -21.15 -0.78 24.17
N ILE A 140 -20.24 -1.17 25.05
CA ILE A 140 -18.82 -1.34 24.73
C ILE A 140 -18.68 -2.67 24.00
N THR A 141 -18.11 -2.65 22.80
CA THR A 141 -17.99 -3.83 21.93
C THR A 141 -16.57 -3.98 21.39
N ILE A 142 -16.18 -5.23 21.13
CA ILE A 142 -14.86 -5.59 20.56
C ILE A 142 -15.04 -6.44 19.30
N TYR A 143 -14.02 -6.50 18.46
CA TYR A 143 -14.01 -7.40 17.31
C TYR A 143 -13.60 -8.82 17.74
N TYR A 144 -14.39 -9.85 17.38
CA TYR A 144 -14.14 -11.25 17.79
C TYR A 144 -13.32 -12.03 16.79
N LEU A 145 -13.48 -11.70 15.51
CA LEU A 145 -12.93 -12.46 14.41
C LEU A 145 -11.49 -12.04 14.11
N GLY A 146 -10.84 -12.77 13.20
CA GLY A 146 -9.60 -12.35 12.56
C GLY A 146 -9.86 -11.59 11.26
N LEU A 147 -8.85 -11.53 10.40
CA LEU A 147 -8.94 -10.96 9.05
C LEU A 147 -10.01 -11.72 8.25
N ASP A 148 -11.18 -11.09 8.04
CA ASP A 148 -12.33 -11.66 7.33
C ASP A 148 -13.20 -10.55 6.72
N SER A 149 -13.45 -10.63 5.41
CA SER A 149 -13.88 -9.46 4.62
C SER A 149 -15.37 -9.40 4.28
N SER A 150 -16.05 -10.50 3.94
CA SER A 150 -17.45 -10.41 3.51
C SER A 150 -18.44 -10.55 4.66
N ARG A 151 -19.61 -9.90 4.54
CA ARG A 151 -20.72 -10.09 5.50
C ARG A 151 -21.07 -11.57 5.64
N ALA A 152 -21.11 -12.30 4.54
CA ALA A 152 -21.42 -13.73 4.55
C ALA A 152 -20.40 -14.53 5.36
N ILE A 153 -19.10 -14.27 5.17
CA ILE A 153 -18.02 -14.94 5.92
C ILE A 153 -18.10 -14.58 7.40
N ARG A 154 -18.26 -13.30 7.75
CA ARG A 154 -18.38 -12.86 9.16
C ARG A 154 -19.57 -13.53 9.84
N GLN A 155 -20.75 -13.52 9.21
CA GLN A 155 -21.95 -14.17 9.74
C GLN A 155 -21.75 -15.67 9.95
N LYS A 156 -21.19 -16.37 8.96
CA LYS A 156 -20.90 -17.80 9.05
C LYS A 156 -19.95 -18.11 10.21
N LYS A 157 -18.85 -17.35 10.33
CA LYS A 157 -17.87 -17.55 11.41
C LYS A 157 -18.45 -17.27 12.79
N LEU A 158 -19.27 -16.23 12.93
CA LEU A 158 -19.95 -15.93 14.19
C LEU A 158 -20.95 -17.02 14.56
N GLN A 159 -21.69 -17.53 13.59
CA GLN A 159 -22.60 -18.65 13.81
C GLN A 159 -21.86 -19.93 14.19
N ASP A 160 -20.80 -20.27 13.46
CA ASP A 160 -20.05 -21.53 13.65
C ASP A 160 -19.23 -21.53 14.96
N LYS A 161 -18.67 -20.38 15.37
CA LYS A 161 -17.78 -20.29 16.54
C LYS A 161 -18.44 -19.78 17.82
N PHE A 162 -19.50 -18.99 17.69
CA PHE A 162 -20.14 -18.31 18.83
C PHE A 162 -21.67 -18.51 18.87
N GLY A 163 -22.26 -19.19 17.89
CA GLY A 163 -23.68 -19.57 17.93
C GLY A 163 -24.68 -18.45 17.64
N PHE A 164 -24.26 -17.30 17.09
CA PHE A 164 -25.16 -16.18 16.83
C PHE A 164 -24.99 -15.51 15.45
N LEU A 165 -26.06 -14.86 14.99
CA LEU A 165 -26.04 -13.97 13.82
C LEU A 165 -25.85 -12.52 14.26
N CYS A 166 -24.91 -11.82 13.65
CA CYS A 166 -24.60 -10.43 14.01
C CYS A 166 -25.66 -9.47 13.46
N SER A 167 -26.16 -8.60 14.33
CA SER A 167 -27.12 -7.53 13.99
C SER A 167 -26.53 -6.12 14.12
N CYS A 168 -25.20 -5.99 14.17
CA CYS A 168 -24.54 -4.68 14.22
C CYS A 168 -24.89 -3.80 13.01
N ARG A 169 -24.56 -2.51 13.08
CA ARG A 169 -24.82 -1.55 12.00
C ARG A 169 -24.29 -2.04 10.64
N LEU A 170 -23.05 -2.55 10.59
CA LEU A 170 -22.46 -3.07 9.34
C LEU A 170 -23.18 -4.31 8.80
N CYS A 171 -23.59 -5.23 9.69
CA CYS A 171 -24.32 -6.43 9.28
C CYS A 171 -25.80 -6.18 8.99
N SER A 172 -26.32 -5.02 9.39
CA SER A 172 -27.69 -4.57 9.15
C SER A 172 -27.82 -3.64 7.95
N LEU A 173 -26.72 -3.35 7.23
CA LEU A 173 -26.75 -2.57 6.00
C LEU A 173 -27.64 -3.24 4.93
N PRO A 174 -28.31 -2.42 4.08
CA PRO A 174 -28.95 -2.91 2.85
C PRO A 174 -27.98 -3.71 1.99
N THR A 175 -28.51 -4.64 1.19
CA THR A 175 -27.70 -5.56 0.38
C THR A 175 -26.68 -4.84 -0.51
N GLU A 176 -27.07 -3.77 -1.20
CA GLU A 176 -26.19 -2.99 -2.08
C GLU A 176 -25.03 -2.34 -1.29
N GLN A 177 -25.33 -1.63 -0.20
CA GLN A 177 -24.31 -1.02 0.67
C GLN A 177 -23.40 -2.06 1.32
N SER A 178 -23.95 -3.23 1.67
CA SER A 178 -23.17 -4.35 2.19
C SER A 178 -22.22 -4.91 1.13
N GLN A 179 -22.64 -4.99 -0.13
CA GLN A 179 -21.78 -5.46 -1.24
C GLN A 179 -20.66 -4.47 -1.51
N ASP A 180 -20.92 -3.17 -1.46
CA ASP A 180 -19.88 -2.16 -1.64
C ASP A 180 -18.86 -2.17 -0.49
N ASN A 181 -19.33 -2.35 0.75
CA ASN A 181 -18.44 -2.55 1.89
C ASN A 181 -17.59 -3.84 1.75
N ASP A 182 -18.18 -4.93 1.25
CA ASP A 182 -17.47 -6.19 1.03
C ASP A 182 -16.40 -6.03 -0.07
N LYS A 183 -16.69 -5.32 -1.18
CA LYS A 183 -15.71 -4.99 -2.23
C LYS A 183 -14.55 -4.15 -1.68
N ARG A 184 -14.86 -3.16 -0.83
CA ARG A 184 -13.86 -2.31 -0.17
C ARG A 184 -12.92 -3.15 0.69
N LEU A 185 -13.46 -4.04 1.54
CA LEU A 185 -12.67 -4.94 2.39
C LEU A 185 -11.86 -5.94 1.56
N GLU A 186 -12.40 -6.43 0.44
CA GLU A 186 -11.64 -7.26 -0.50
C GLU A 186 -10.46 -6.48 -1.11
N ARG A 187 -10.66 -5.21 -1.48
CA ARG A 187 -9.59 -4.35 -1.98
C ARG A 187 -8.49 -4.14 -0.92
N ILE A 188 -8.85 -3.88 0.33
CA ILE A 188 -7.90 -3.75 1.44
C ILE A 188 -7.05 -5.03 1.57
N ASN A 189 -7.66 -6.21 1.57
CA ASN A 189 -6.90 -7.47 1.68
C ASN A 189 -5.95 -7.67 0.47
N ARG A 190 -6.41 -7.35 -0.75
CA ARG A 190 -5.54 -7.44 -1.93
C ARG A 190 -4.36 -6.47 -1.85
N LEU A 191 -4.58 -5.27 -1.32
CA LEU A 191 -3.50 -4.31 -1.07
C LEU A 191 -2.54 -4.84 0.00
N ASP A 192 -3.05 -5.42 1.09
CA ASP A 192 -2.22 -6.07 2.11
C ASP A 192 -1.35 -7.19 1.53
N ASP A 193 -1.90 -8.04 0.66
CA ASP A 193 -1.15 -9.10 -0.03
C ASP A 193 -0.05 -8.52 -0.93
N LEU A 194 -0.35 -7.47 -1.70
CA LEU A 194 0.61 -6.81 -2.58
C LEU A 194 1.74 -6.12 -1.79
N ILE A 195 1.39 -5.39 -0.73
CA ILE A 195 2.35 -4.71 0.15
C ILE A 195 3.23 -5.74 0.87
N GLY A 196 2.62 -6.82 1.37
CA GLY A 196 3.34 -7.92 2.03
C GLY A 196 4.30 -8.63 1.08
N LEU A 197 3.86 -8.90 -0.17
CA LEU A 197 4.70 -9.50 -1.20
C LEU A 197 5.90 -8.62 -1.56
N ASP A 198 5.67 -7.33 -1.80
CA ASP A 198 6.73 -6.36 -2.09
C ASP A 198 7.72 -6.28 -0.90
N GLY A 199 7.22 -6.22 0.33
CA GLY A 199 8.04 -6.22 1.54
C GLY A 199 8.91 -7.47 1.68
N MET A 200 8.37 -8.66 1.42
CA MET A 200 9.15 -9.92 1.41
C MET A 200 10.25 -9.93 0.35
N GLN A 201 10.04 -9.24 -0.77
CA GLN A 201 11.01 -9.12 -1.85
C GLN A 201 11.95 -7.91 -1.67
N MET A 202 11.86 -7.20 -0.54
CA MET A 202 12.60 -5.96 -0.27
C MET A 202 12.38 -4.90 -1.36
N ILE A 203 11.17 -4.81 -1.90
CA ILE A 203 10.75 -3.83 -2.90
C ILE A 203 10.05 -2.67 -2.18
N PHE A 204 10.70 -1.52 -2.15
CA PHE A 204 10.16 -0.30 -1.52
C PHE A 204 9.95 0.77 -2.60
N SER A 205 8.92 0.61 -3.43
CA SER A 205 8.69 1.48 -4.59
C SER A 205 7.66 2.57 -4.31
N LEU A 206 7.57 3.58 -5.20
CA LEU A 206 6.48 4.56 -5.15
C LEU A 206 5.12 3.88 -5.34
N ARG A 207 5.04 2.81 -6.13
CA ARG A 207 3.81 2.03 -6.31
C ARG A 207 3.39 1.35 -5.01
N THR A 208 4.34 0.75 -4.29
CA THR A 208 4.08 0.15 -2.97
C THR A 208 3.58 1.22 -1.99
N LEU A 209 4.16 2.43 -2.01
CA LEU A 209 3.66 3.55 -1.21
C LEU A 209 2.22 3.97 -1.58
N ARG A 210 1.88 3.97 -2.88
CA ARG A 210 0.51 4.24 -3.35
C ARG A 210 -0.49 3.17 -2.95
N TYR A 211 -0.09 1.89 -2.91
CA TYR A 211 -0.95 0.84 -2.36
C TYR A 211 -1.26 1.09 -0.88
N VAL A 212 -0.26 1.54 -0.11
CA VAL A 212 -0.46 1.90 1.29
C VAL A 212 -1.37 3.13 1.42
N ASP A 213 -1.20 4.13 0.54
CA ASP A 213 -2.05 5.32 0.48
C ASP A 213 -3.53 4.98 0.24
N GLU A 214 -3.80 4.18 -0.80
CA GLU A 214 -5.14 3.72 -1.12
C GLU A 214 -5.74 2.94 0.06
N ARG A 215 -4.95 2.06 0.69
CA ARG A 215 -5.38 1.31 1.88
C ARG A 215 -5.76 2.24 3.04
N VAL A 216 -4.99 3.30 3.29
CA VAL A 216 -5.31 4.32 4.30
C VAL A 216 -6.61 5.05 3.97
N HIS A 217 -6.80 5.45 2.71
CA HIS A 217 -8.05 6.04 2.24
C HIS A 217 -9.26 5.14 2.51
N LEU A 218 -9.18 3.87 2.09
CA LEU A 218 -10.26 2.90 2.30
C LEU A 218 -10.54 2.64 3.79
N TYR A 219 -9.54 2.71 4.66
CA TYR A 219 -9.76 2.64 6.11
C TYR A 219 -10.51 3.86 6.65
N ASN A 220 -10.16 5.06 6.20
CA ASN A 220 -10.79 6.30 6.65
C ASN A 220 -12.27 6.40 6.22
N GLU A 221 -12.65 5.84 5.07
CA GLU A 221 -14.06 5.78 4.62
C GLU A 221 -14.98 5.02 5.58
N GLN A 222 -14.46 4.07 6.36
CA GLN A 222 -15.25 3.29 7.33
C GLN A 222 -15.61 4.10 8.59
N GLY A 223 -14.89 5.19 8.84
CA GLY A 223 -14.99 6.02 10.03
C GLY A 223 -13.84 5.83 11.02
N PRO A 224 -13.84 6.59 12.12
CA PRO A 224 -12.75 6.59 13.09
C PRO A 224 -12.63 5.25 13.81
N GLY A 225 -11.41 4.92 14.21
CA GLY A 225 -11.16 3.77 15.10
C GLY A 225 -10.82 2.46 14.39
N ASN A 226 -10.42 2.48 13.12
CA ASN A 226 -9.95 1.25 12.47
C ASN A 226 -8.59 0.81 13.03
N SER A 227 -8.53 -0.39 13.62
CA SER A 227 -7.32 -0.93 14.25
C SER A 227 -6.19 -1.26 13.28
N GLY A 228 -6.46 -1.33 11.96
CA GLY A 228 -5.47 -1.57 10.91
C GLY A 228 -4.72 -0.29 10.47
N LEU A 229 -5.29 0.89 10.73
CA LEU A 229 -4.72 2.17 10.29
C LEU A 229 -3.30 2.45 10.85
N PRO A 230 -2.99 2.19 12.13
CA PRO A 230 -1.64 2.39 12.66
C PRO A 230 -0.59 1.54 11.93
N ARG A 231 -0.93 0.29 11.61
CA ARG A 231 -0.05 -0.60 10.84
C ARG A 231 0.16 -0.08 9.42
N ALA A 232 -0.87 0.47 8.81
CA ALA A 232 -0.75 1.02 7.46
C ALA A 232 0.24 2.19 7.40
N TYR A 233 0.19 3.08 8.39
CA TYR A 233 1.18 4.16 8.50
C TYR A 233 2.59 3.65 8.79
N LEU A 234 2.76 2.57 9.57
CA LEU A 234 4.07 1.96 9.75
C LEU A 234 4.63 1.43 8.42
N ASP A 235 3.82 0.76 7.59
CA ASP A 235 4.28 0.26 6.30
C ASP A 235 4.73 1.43 5.39
N ALA A 236 4.01 2.56 5.38
CA ALA A 236 4.43 3.78 4.68
C ALA A 236 5.76 4.34 5.21
N ALA A 237 5.92 4.39 6.54
CA ALA A 237 7.17 4.81 7.19
C ALA A 237 8.34 3.93 6.75
N GLN A 238 8.16 2.60 6.76
CA GLN A 238 9.18 1.64 6.34
C GLN A 238 9.60 1.85 4.88
N ILE A 239 8.64 2.05 3.97
CA ILE A 239 8.92 2.31 2.55
C ILE A 239 9.69 3.62 2.35
N ALA A 240 9.28 4.69 3.02
CA ALA A 240 9.93 6.00 2.94
C ALA A 240 11.36 5.96 3.48
N ILE A 241 11.54 5.41 4.69
CA ILE A 241 12.85 5.28 5.35
C ILE A 241 13.79 4.38 4.55
N ALA A 242 13.28 3.29 3.95
CA ALA A 242 14.07 2.41 3.09
C ALA A 242 14.65 3.14 1.86
N ASN A 243 14.02 4.23 1.41
CA ASN A 243 14.50 5.07 0.31
C ASN A 243 15.26 6.33 0.76
N GLY A 244 15.54 6.45 2.06
CA GLY A 244 16.26 7.56 2.67
C GLY A 244 15.40 8.78 2.98
N ASP A 245 14.07 8.71 2.86
CA ASP A 245 13.16 9.83 3.13
C ASP A 245 12.82 9.89 4.63
N LEU A 246 13.68 10.54 5.42
CA LEU A 246 13.50 10.63 6.86
C LEU A 246 12.40 11.62 7.25
N ALA A 247 12.15 12.66 6.44
CA ALA A 247 11.08 13.63 6.68
C ALA A 247 9.70 12.96 6.66
N ARG A 248 9.37 12.24 5.58
CA ARG A 248 8.09 11.50 5.49
C ARG A 248 8.06 10.31 6.43
N GLY A 249 9.18 9.60 6.54
CA GLY A 249 9.34 8.47 7.45
C GLY A 249 8.98 8.81 8.90
N HIS A 250 9.44 9.97 9.38
CA HIS A 250 9.10 10.53 10.68
C HIS A 250 7.58 10.76 10.83
N VAL A 251 6.97 11.52 9.91
CA VAL A 251 5.54 11.86 9.98
C VAL A 251 4.65 10.61 9.95
N PHE A 252 4.96 9.65 9.08
CA PHE A 252 4.23 8.38 9.04
C PHE A 252 4.38 7.58 10.35
N ALA A 253 5.59 7.50 10.90
CA ALA A 253 5.81 6.81 12.17
C ALA A 253 5.05 7.49 13.32
N GLU A 254 4.98 8.84 13.36
CA GLU A 254 4.18 9.57 14.36
C GLU A 254 2.69 9.24 14.26
N ARG A 255 2.13 9.17 13.05
CA ARG A 255 0.72 8.79 12.84
C ARG A 255 0.44 7.35 13.29
N ALA A 256 1.38 6.44 13.04
CA ALA A 256 1.28 5.07 13.54
C ALA A 256 1.26 5.03 15.08
N VAL A 257 2.18 5.76 15.72
CA VAL A 257 2.29 5.85 17.19
C VAL A 257 1.04 6.44 17.83
N GLU A 258 0.48 7.50 17.26
CA GLU A 258 -0.76 8.10 17.79
C GLU A 258 -1.95 7.14 17.69
N GLY A 259 -2.02 6.39 16.58
CA GLY A 259 -3.01 5.35 16.38
C GLY A 259 -2.91 4.22 17.41
N TRP A 260 -1.70 3.71 17.69
CA TRP A 260 -1.49 2.71 18.73
C TRP A 260 -1.66 3.25 20.14
N ARG A 261 -1.28 4.50 20.40
CA ARG A 261 -1.54 5.15 21.69
C ARG A 261 -3.03 5.16 22.00
N THR A 262 -3.86 5.46 21.01
CA THR A 262 -5.33 5.37 21.11
C THR A 262 -5.78 3.92 21.34
N ALA A 263 -5.31 2.98 20.52
CA ALA A 263 -5.85 1.61 20.50
C ALA A 263 -5.31 0.68 21.61
N LEU A 264 -4.09 0.91 22.07
CA LEU A 264 -3.31 0.01 22.93
C LEU A 264 -2.76 0.70 24.19
N GLY A 265 -2.74 2.05 24.22
CA GLY A 265 -2.24 2.86 25.32
C GLY A 265 -0.74 3.19 25.22
N SER A 266 -0.31 4.24 25.93
CA SER A 266 1.07 4.76 25.91
C SER A 266 2.14 3.80 26.43
N ASP A 267 1.75 2.79 27.21
CA ASP A 267 2.61 1.76 27.80
C ASP A 267 2.66 0.48 26.95
N SER A 268 2.04 0.46 25.76
CA SER A 268 2.14 -0.67 24.84
C SER A 268 3.52 -0.75 24.20
N LYS A 269 3.95 -1.97 23.83
CA LYS A 269 5.24 -2.20 23.17
C LYS A 269 5.34 -1.39 21.88
N GLU A 270 4.29 -1.40 21.07
CA GLU A 270 4.20 -0.70 19.78
C GLU A 270 4.39 0.81 19.97
N THR A 271 3.68 1.41 20.94
CA THR A 271 3.77 2.85 21.19
C THR A 271 5.17 3.26 21.66
N ILE A 272 5.82 2.44 22.49
CA ILE A 272 7.17 2.71 22.99
C ILE A 272 8.22 2.51 21.90
N GLU A 273 8.20 1.37 21.21
CA GLU A 273 9.17 0.98 20.20
C GLU A 273 9.11 1.93 18.99
N TYR A 274 7.92 2.15 18.45
CA TYR A 274 7.76 3.03 17.29
C TYR A 274 7.77 4.52 17.65
N GLY A 275 7.56 4.87 18.92
CA GLY A 275 7.80 6.23 19.42
C GLY A 275 9.28 6.61 19.32
N SER A 276 10.18 5.69 19.66
CA SER A 276 11.63 5.85 19.46
C SER A 276 11.99 5.93 17.96
N LEU A 277 11.33 5.13 17.12
CA LEU A 277 11.51 5.18 15.67
C LEU A 277 11.06 6.53 15.09
N ALA A 278 9.91 7.06 15.52
CA ALA A 278 9.43 8.35 15.05
C ALA A 278 10.45 9.45 15.38
N GLN A 279 11.02 9.47 16.58
CA GLN A 279 12.06 10.45 16.95
C GLN A 279 13.37 10.33 16.16
N ASN A 280 13.74 9.11 15.75
CA ASN A 280 14.95 8.87 14.97
C ASN A 280 14.72 7.78 13.92
N PRO A 281 14.14 8.13 12.75
CA PRO A 281 13.78 7.16 11.71
C PRO A 281 14.99 6.42 11.13
N ALA A 282 16.17 7.03 11.18
CA ALA A 282 17.42 6.44 10.70
C ALA A 282 17.89 5.22 11.52
N LYS A 283 17.29 4.95 12.69
CA LYS A 283 17.53 3.72 13.46
C LYS A 283 16.89 2.48 12.83
N LEU A 284 15.93 2.63 11.93
CA LEU A 284 15.33 1.50 11.24
C LEU A 284 16.40 0.79 10.40
N GLN A 285 16.50 -0.53 10.53
CA GLN A 285 17.49 -1.33 9.78
C GLN A 285 17.35 -1.22 8.26
N LEU A 286 16.18 -0.82 7.76
CA LEU A 286 15.93 -0.61 6.33
C LEU A 286 16.58 0.68 5.79
N TYR A 287 16.93 1.64 6.65
CA TYR A 287 17.55 2.89 6.23
C TYR A 287 18.87 2.62 5.49
N GLY A 288 19.05 3.26 4.34
CA GLY A 288 20.22 3.06 3.48
C GLY A 288 20.07 1.94 2.44
N HIS A 289 18.92 1.24 2.39
CA HIS A 289 18.62 0.29 1.30
C HIS A 289 18.63 0.97 -0.08
N SER A 290 18.02 2.15 -0.16
CA SER A 290 18.04 3.09 -1.27
C SER A 290 18.15 4.50 -0.69
N MET A 291 18.70 5.43 -1.47
CA MET A 291 18.77 6.86 -1.12
C MET A 291 18.09 7.74 -2.18
N LYS A 292 17.25 7.14 -3.04
CA LYS A 292 16.57 7.85 -4.14
C LYS A 292 15.65 8.98 -3.65
N TRP A 293 15.15 8.92 -2.41
CA TRP A 293 14.23 9.91 -1.83
C TRP A 293 14.85 10.64 -0.63
N LYS A 294 16.18 10.78 -0.60
CA LYS A 294 16.92 11.32 0.54
C LYS A 294 16.36 12.66 1.03
N THR A 295 15.94 12.70 2.29
CA THR A 295 15.60 13.90 3.07
C THR A 295 16.07 13.71 4.51
N SER A 296 16.32 14.80 5.24
CA SER A 296 16.51 14.78 6.70
C SER A 296 15.19 15.05 7.43
N SER A 297 15.08 14.61 8.69
CA SER A 297 13.84 14.73 9.47
C SER A 297 13.35 16.17 9.69
N ASP A 298 14.23 17.17 9.56
CA ASP A 298 13.93 18.59 9.67
C ASP A 298 13.39 19.21 8.36
N GLU A 299 13.40 18.47 7.25
CA GLU A 299 12.87 18.91 5.95
C GLU A 299 11.35 18.69 5.80
N VAL A 300 10.61 18.54 6.92
CA VAL A 300 9.14 18.51 6.91
C VAL A 300 8.62 19.92 6.60
N PRO A 301 7.85 20.11 5.50
CA PRO A 301 7.41 21.43 5.07
C PRO A 301 6.47 22.05 6.10
N GLN A 302 6.67 23.35 6.34
CA GLN A 302 5.85 24.14 7.26
C GLN A 302 4.91 25.06 6.48
N GLY A 303 3.70 25.26 7.00
CA GLY A 303 2.74 26.22 6.45
C GLY A 303 2.05 25.81 5.15
N LEU A 304 2.08 24.52 4.78
CA LEU A 304 1.24 23.97 3.71
C LEU A 304 -0.23 23.90 4.17
N ASP A 305 -1.15 24.06 3.23
CA ASP A 305 -2.56 23.67 3.43
C ASP A 305 -2.64 22.15 3.71
N PRO A 306 -3.61 21.66 4.50
CA PRO A 306 -3.74 20.23 4.80
C PRO A 306 -3.74 19.31 3.57
N ASN A 307 -4.36 19.72 2.45
CA ASN A 307 -4.37 18.88 1.25
C ASN A 307 -2.98 18.84 0.57
N ASP A 308 -2.33 20.01 0.45
CA ASP A 308 -0.96 20.10 -0.10
C ASP A 308 0.04 19.32 0.78
N PHE A 309 -0.18 19.30 2.09
CA PHE A 309 0.62 18.50 3.01
C PHE A 309 0.42 17.00 2.80
N GLU A 310 -0.82 16.53 2.62
CA GLU A 310 -1.09 15.12 2.29
C GLU A 310 -0.48 14.75 0.93
N ASP A 311 -0.57 15.63 -0.08
CA ASP A 311 0.01 15.36 -1.39
C ASP A 311 1.53 15.29 -1.33
N TRP A 312 2.16 16.16 -0.55
CA TRP A 312 3.58 16.04 -0.21
C TRP A 312 3.85 14.70 0.48
N LEU A 313 3.15 14.40 1.58
CA LEU A 313 3.38 13.24 2.43
C LEU A 313 3.30 11.93 1.64
N TRP A 314 2.31 11.81 0.76
CA TRP A 314 2.10 10.61 -0.07
C TRP A 314 2.85 10.63 -1.40
N ARG A 315 3.65 11.66 -1.65
CA ARG A 315 4.34 11.89 -2.95
C ARG A 315 3.32 11.85 -4.11
N ARG A 316 2.13 12.40 -3.88
CA ARG A 316 1.10 12.65 -4.91
C ARG A 316 1.34 13.95 -5.66
N GLU A 317 2.26 14.78 -5.18
CA GLU A 317 2.74 15.97 -5.87
C GLU A 317 2.79 15.70 -7.38
N GLU A 318 1.81 16.27 -8.10
CA GLU A 318 1.93 16.32 -9.54
C GLU A 318 3.19 17.13 -9.83
N PRO A 319 4.01 16.75 -10.82
CA PRO A 319 5.01 17.66 -11.33
C PRO A 319 4.25 18.93 -11.70
N ARG A 320 4.47 20.01 -10.92
CA ARG A 320 3.70 21.25 -10.96
C ARG A 320 3.22 21.55 -12.39
N LYS A 321 1.89 21.63 -12.55
CA LYS A 321 1.13 22.05 -13.75
C LYS A 321 0.82 20.94 -14.77
N LEU A 322 -0.27 20.20 -14.55
CA LEU A 322 -1.04 19.61 -15.66
C LEU A 322 -2.01 20.62 -16.32
N ASP A 323 -2.07 21.86 -15.84
CA ASP A 323 -2.75 22.97 -16.50
C ASP A 323 -1.88 23.59 -17.60
N GLN A 324 -1.67 22.83 -18.68
CA GLN A 324 -1.47 23.37 -20.04
C GLN A 324 -1.48 22.23 -21.06
N LEU A 325 -2.68 21.90 -21.54
CA LEU A 325 -2.89 21.22 -22.82
C LEU A 325 -2.09 21.96 -23.91
N GLY A 326 -0.89 21.45 -24.23
CA GLY A 326 0.04 22.04 -25.20
C GLY A 326 1.55 21.84 -24.91
N GLN A 327 1.93 21.19 -23.81
CA GLN A 327 3.34 20.99 -23.42
C GLN A 327 3.89 19.62 -23.85
N LEU A 328 5.20 19.56 -24.14
CA LEU A 328 5.91 18.33 -24.50
C LEU A 328 6.00 17.39 -23.29
N THR A 329 5.81 16.10 -23.53
CA THR A 329 5.89 15.04 -22.53
C THR A 329 7.31 14.88 -22.02
N ASP A 330 7.48 14.87 -20.71
CA ASP A 330 8.73 14.56 -20.05
C ASP A 330 8.92 13.03 -19.99
N LEU A 331 9.98 12.51 -20.59
CA LEU A 331 10.32 11.07 -20.55
C LEU A 331 10.70 10.59 -19.14
N ARG A 332 10.90 11.50 -18.19
CA ARG A 332 11.07 11.21 -16.75
C ARG A 332 9.77 11.21 -15.98
N ASN A 333 8.63 11.51 -16.61
CA ASN A 333 7.33 11.43 -15.98
C ASN A 333 6.97 9.96 -15.72
N TYR A 334 7.15 9.52 -14.48
CA TYR A 334 6.98 8.13 -14.08
C TYR A 334 5.55 7.59 -14.24
N LYS A 335 4.53 8.46 -14.40
CA LYS A 335 3.15 8.03 -14.70
C LYS A 335 3.01 7.58 -16.15
N ILE A 336 3.72 8.23 -17.07
CA ILE A 336 3.69 7.94 -18.51
C ILE A 336 4.82 6.96 -18.88
N PHE A 337 5.99 7.10 -18.29
CA PHE A 337 7.16 6.25 -18.53
C PHE A 337 7.60 5.51 -17.25
N PRO A 338 6.76 4.59 -16.73
CA PRO A 338 7.08 3.83 -15.53
C PRO A 338 8.23 2.85 -15.76
N GLY A 339 9.02 2.60 -14.71
CA GLY A 339 9.93 1.45 -14.63
C GLY A 339 9.18 0.13 -14.51
N PHE A 340 9.87 -0.99 -14.67
CA PHE A 340 9.23 -2.31 -14.76
C PHE A 340 8.37 -2.66 -13.54
N ALA A 341 8.86 -2.35 -12.33
CA ALA A 341 8.12 -2.62 -11.08
C ALA A 341 6.78 -1.89 -11.01
N ALA A 342 6.67 -0.75 -11.69
CA ALA A 342 5.48 0.10 -11.69
C ALA A 342 4.47 -0.23 -12.80
N LEU A 343 4.79 -1.14 -13.73
CA LEU A 343 3.88 -1.55 -14.80
C LEU A 343 2.70 -2.39 -14.26
N PRO A 344 1.50 -2.31 -14.89
CA PRO A 344 0.36 -3.13 -14.51
C PRO A 344 0.65 -4.62 -14.73
N ASN A 345 0.03 -5.49 -13.94
CA ASN A 345 0.17 -6.94 -14.10
C ASN A 345 -0.76 -7.44 -15.23
N SER A 346 -0.27 -8.32 -16.08
CA SER A 346 -1.07 -8.92 -17.17
C SER A 346 -2.19 -9.85 -16.68
N ASN A 347 -2.03 -10.44 -15.50
CA ASN A 347 -2.99 -11.40 -14.94
C ASN A 347 -4.10 -10.76 -14.09
N SER A 348 -4.09 -9.44 -13.92
CA SER A 348 -5.12 -8.72 -13.17
C SER A 348 -5.39 -7.33 -13.77
N VAL A 349 -6.64 -6.88 -13.71
CA VAL A 349 -6.99 -5.54 -14.18
C VAL A 349 -6.53 -4.52 -13.13
N ASP A 350 -5.56 -3.70 -13.51
CA ASP A 350 -5.07 -2.60 -12.69
C ASP A 350 -5.94 -1.35 -12.93
N LEU A 351 -6.76 -0.99 -11.94
CA LEU A 351 -7.73 0.10 -12.06
C LEU A 351 -7.10 1.49 -12.12
N GLU A 352 -5.80 1.63 -11.82
CA GLU A 352 -5.07 2.88 -12.07
C GLU A 352 -4.81 3.09 -13.57
N PHE A 353 -4.62 1.99 -14.31
CA PHE A 353 -4.30 2.00 -15.73
C PHE A 353 -5.53 1.81 -16.61
N TYR A 354 -6.58 1.14 -16.11
CA TYR A 354 -7.74 0.75 -16.89
C TYR A 354 -9.07 1.16 -16.25
N GLY A 355 -9.95 1.74 -17.05
CA GLY A 355 -11.31 2.13 -16.68
C GLY A 355 -12.34 1.28 -17.40
N LYS A 356 -13.49 1.06 -16.76
CA LYS A 356 -14.58 0.28 -17.35
C LYS A 356 -15.49 1.18 -18.20
N VAL A 357 -15.55 0.90 -19.50
CA VAL A 357 -16.43 1.57 -20.46
C VAL A 357 -17.22 0.50 -21.20
N ASP A 358 -18.56 0.53 -21.08
CA ASP A 358 -19.48 -0.41 -21.73
C ASP A 358 -19.15 -1.89 -21.47
N GLY A 359 -18.71 -2.21 -20.25
CA GLY A 359 -18.35 -3.58 -19.87
C GLY A 359 -16.94 -4.02 -20.27
N THR A 360 -16.22 -3.22 -21.05
CA THR A 360 -14.82 -3.46 -21.46
C THR A 360 -13.85 -2.57 -20.70
N TYR A 361 -12.67 -3.09 -20.36
CA TYR A 361 -11.62 -2.29 -19.73
C TYR A 361 -10.78 -1.61 -20.81
N LYS A 362 -10.67 -0.28 -20.73
CA LYS A 362 -9.90 0.55 -21.65
C LYS A 362 -8.83 1.34 -20.88
N PRO A 363 -7.65 1.58 -21.47
CA PRO A 363 -6.63 2.44 -20.87
C PRO A 363 -7.20 3.81 -20.46
N LEU A 364 -6.95 4.24 -19.22
CA LEU A 364 -7.34 5.58 -18.73
C LEU A 364 -6.39 6.67 -19.22
N HIS A 365 -5.14 6.32 -19.49
CA HIS A 365 -4.09 7.21 -19.96
C HIS A 365 -3.04 6.42 -20.75
N TYR A 366 -2.12 7.12 -21.43
CA TYR A 366 -0.99 6.51 -22.14
C TYR A 366 0.14 6.17 -21.17
N TRP A 367 0.74 4.98 -21.30
CA TRP A 367 2.02 4.65 -20.69
C TRP A 367 2.93 3.86 -21.63
N CYS A 368 4.24 4.02 -21.47
CA CYS A 368 5.27 3.43 -22.31
C CYS A 368 6.49 3.05 -21.46
N PHE A 369 6.87 1.78 -21.47
CA PHE A 369 8.10 1.33 -20.82
C PHE A 369 9.33 1.69 -21.67
N LEU A 370 10.41 2.14 -21.05
CA LEU A 370 11.71 2.37 -21.70
C LEU A 370 12.78 1.46 -21.11
N GLY A 371 13.54 0.77 -21.96
CA GLY A 371 14.66 -0.08 -21.54
C GLY A 371 15.77 -0.17 -22.56
N GLU A 372 17.02 -0.15 -22.13
CA GLU A 372 18.20 -0.29 -23.00
C GLU A 372 18.53 -1.77 -23.24
N ILE A 373 18.75 -2.17 -24.49
CA ILE A 373 19.19 -3.52 -24.83
C ILE A 373 20.60 -3.73 -24.28
N VAL A 374 20.76 -4.71 -23.37
CA VAL A 374 22.06 -5.12 -22.84
C VAL A 374 22.53 -6.45 -23.40
N ASP A 375 21.59 -7.33 -23.76
CA ASP A 375 21.85 -8.60 -24.43
C ASP A 375 20.64 -9.04 -25.27
N SER A 376 20.83 -10.01 -26.16
CA SER A 376 19.76 -10.60 -26.97
C SER A 376 20.05 -12.06 -27.29
N ILE A 377 19.05 -12.91 -27.20
CA ILE A 377 19.13 -14.31 -27.58
C ILE A 377 17.96 -14.68 -28.51
N THR A 378 18.21 -15.57 -29.46
CA THR A 378 17.16 -16.11 -30.34
C THR A 378 17.34 -17.61 -30.42
N LEU A 379 16.45 -18.35 -29.73
CA LEU A 379 16.40 -19.81 -29.78
C LEU A 379 15.10 -20.28 -30.43
N HIS A 380 13.96 -20.04 -29.77
CA HIS A 380 12.62 -20.39 -30.25
C HIS A 380 11.76 -19.17 -30.60
N HIS A 381 12.07 -18.04 -29.96
CA HIS A 381 11.58 -16.69 -30.20
C HIS A 381 12.71 -15.72 -29.79
N LEU A 382 12.59 -14.46 -30.21
CA LEU A 382 13.50 -13.40 -29.77
C LEU A 382 13.27 -13.07 -28.30
N GLU A 383 14.35 -13.01 -27.54
CA GLU A 383 14.36 -12.49 -26.18
C GLU A 383 15.42 -11.39 -26.08
N LEU A 384 15.01 -10.23 -25.55
CA LEU A 384 15.92 -9.14 -25.25
C LEU A 384 16.10 -9.05 -23.74
N GLU A 385 17.35 -8.96 -23.28
CA GLU A 385 17.66 -8.53 -21.93
C GLU A 385 17.76 -7.00 -21.94
N LEU A 386 16.89 -6.34 -21.18
CA LEU A 386 16.81 -4.88 -21.10
C LEU A 386 17.30 -4.39 -19.74
N MET A 387 17.89 -3.21 -19.70
CA MET A 387 18.12 -2.44 -18.48
C MET A 387 17.13 -1.27 -18.44
N ASP A 388 16.23 -1.25 -17.47
CA ASP A 388 15.19 -0.23 -17.38
C ASP A 388 15.69 1.08 -16.73
N VAL A 389 14.80 2.06 -16.62
CA VAL A 389 15.06 3.36 -15.99
C VAL A 389 15.41 3.29 -14.49
N ASP A 390 15.15 2.15 -13.85
CA ASP A 390 15.42 1.88 -12.43
C ASP A 390 16.66 0.99 -12.25
N ASP A 391 17.48 0.83 -13.30
CA ASP A 391 18.69 -0.01 -13.37
C ASP A 391 18.40 -1.51 -13.12
N LYS A 392 17.20 -1.98 -13.43
CA LYS A 392 16.81 -3.39 -13.32
C LYS A 392 16.98 -4.10 -14.66
N LYS A 393 17.52 -5.32 -14.60
CA LYS A 393 17.56 -6.25 -15.74
C LYS A 393 16.21 -6.92 -15.92
N ILE A 394 15.59 -6.73 -17.08
CA ILE A 394 14.24 -7.16 -17.39
C ILE A 394 14.26 -7.97 -18.68
N PRO A 395 13.75 -9.22 -18.69
CA PRO A 395 13.59 -9.96 -19.93
C PRO A 395 12.34 -9.48 -20.69
N LEU A 396 12.48 -9.26 -22.00
CA LEU A 396 11.40 -8.96 -22.94
C LEU A 396 11.27 -10.13 -23.92
N HIS A 397 10.16 -10.86 -23.84
CA HIS A 397 9.88 -12.03 -24.68
C HIS A 397 8.93 -11.67 -25.81
N PHE A 398 9.30 -12.01 -27.05
CA PHE A 398 8.50 -11.77 -28.24
C PHE A 398 7.54 -12.95 -28.50
N ASN A 399 6.31 -12.79 -28.01
CA ASN A 399 5.18 -13.71 -28.18
C ASN A 399 4.25 -13.29 -29.34
N THR A 400 4.80 -12.61 -30.33
CA THR A 400 4.13 -12.22 -31.57
C THR A 400 4.06 -13.40 -32.55
N ASP A 401 3.23 -13.31 -33.60
CA ASP A 401 3.17 -14.35 -34.64
C ASP A 401 4.52 -14.60 -35.32
N GLY A 402 5.28 -13.52 -35.53
CA GLY A 402 6.63 -13.56 -36.11
C GLY A 402 7.72 -13.96 -35.11
N ARG A 403 7.39 -14.07 -33.81
CA ARG A 403 8.33 -14.41 -32.72
C ARG A 403 9.59 -13.54 -32.70
N GLY A 404 9.46 -12.28 -33.11
CA GLY A 404 10.55 -11.29 -33.20
C GLY A 404 11.20 -11.17 -34.57
N SER A 405 10.87 -12.03 -35.55
CA SER A 405 11.40 -11.91 -36.92
C SER A 405 10.87 -10.69 -37.68
N GLU A 406 9.82 -10.05 -37.17
CA GLU A 406 9.32 -8.77 -37.65
C GLU A 406 10.29 -7.60 -37.41
N LEU A 407 11.28 -7.76 -36.52
CA LEU A 407 12.31 -6.77 -36.26
C LEU A 407 13.50 -6.96 -37.20
N GLU A 408 13.96 -5.86 -37.80
CA GLU A 408 15.20 -5.85 -38.55
C GLU A 408 16.39 -6.16 -37.62
N PRO A 409 17.23 -7.18 -37.91
CA PRO A 409 18.37 -7.53 -37.05
C PRO A 409 19.33 -6.38 -36.79
N ALA A 410 19.48 -5.47 -37.76
CA ALA A 410 20.32 -4.27 -37.62
C ALA A 410 19.83 -3.29 -36.53
N LYS A 411 18.56 -3.36 -36.12
CA LYS A 411 18.00 -2.53 -35.03
C LYS A 411 18.23 -3.15 -33.65
N ILE A 412 18.44 -4.46 -33.57
CA ILE A 412 18.67 -5.18 -32.30
C ILE A 412 20.16 -5.10 -31.97
N GLN A 413 20.57 -3.99 -31.34
CA GLN A 413 21.96 -3.79 -30.94
C GLN A 413 22.03 -3.39 -29.48
N ARG A 414 23.07 -3.87 -28.79
CA ARG A 414 23.39 -3.44 -27.44
C ARG A 414 23.55 -1.92 -27.38
N GLY A 415 22.94 -1.29 -26.39
CA GLY A 415 22.95 0.16 -26.22
C GLY A 415 21.86 0.91 -27.01
N HIS A 416 20.96 0.21 -27.71
CA HIS A 416 19.74 0.81 -28.25
C HIS A 416 18.63 0.82 -27.20
N THR A 417 17.73 1.80 -27.27
CA THR A 417 16.59 1.92 -26.35
C THR A 417 15.34 1.33 -26.98
N VAL A 418 14.69 0.43 -26.28
CA VAL A 418 13.37 -0.11 -26.60
C VAL A 418 12.30 0.71 -25.88
N ALA A 419 11.26 1.09 -26.61
CA ALA A 419 10.04 1.68 -26.07
C ALA A 419 8.87 0.72 -26.31
N VAL A 420 8.14 0.36 -25.27
CA VAL A 420 6.99 -0.56 -25.33
C VAL A 420 5.74 0.13 -24.82
N LEU A 421 4.81 0.48 -25.72
CA LEU A 421 3.54 1.09 -25.37
C LEU A 421 2.63 0.07 -24.67
N TYR A 422 1.96 0.52 -23.61
CA TYR A 422 1.05 -0.30 -22.80
C TYR A 422 1.68 -1.58 -22.25
N ALA A 423 2.99 -1.54 -21.97
CA ALA A 423 3.71 -2.67 -21.40
C ALA A 423 3.05 -3.16 -20.11
N GLN A 424 3.10 -4.47 -19.89
CA GLN A 424 2.57 -5.14 -18.72
C GLN A 424 3.62 -6.10 -18.16
N ARG A 425 3.61 -6.28 -16.84
CA ARG A 425 4.39 -7.32 -16.17
C ARG A 425 3.74 -8.67 -16.43
N HIS A 426 4.56 -9.65 -16.77
CA HIS A 426 4.14 -11.03 -16.94
C HIS A 426 5.01 -11.96 -16.11
N VAL A 427 4.36 -12.92 -15.46
CA VAL A 427 5.03 -13.99 -14.73
C VAL A 427 5.05 -15.21 -15.65
N PHE A 428 6.23 -15.61 -16.09
CA PHE A 428 6.42 -16.78 -16.94
C PHE A 428 6.42 -18.07 -16.10
N MET A 429 5.96 -19.17 -16.68
CA MET A 429 5.88 -20.47 -15.99
C MET A 429 7.26 -20.98 -15.54
N TYR A 430 8.31 -20.64 -16.30
CA TYR A 430 9.70 -20.94 -16.01
C TYR A 430 10.52 -19.69 -16.38
N GLY A 431 11.11 -19.01 -15.39
CA GLY A 431 11.95 -17.82 -15.61
C GLY A 431 11.59 -16.63 -14.72
N ASP A 432 12.40 -15.57 -14.82
CA ASP A 432 12.16 -14.32 -14.10
C ASP A 432 10.96 -13.55 -14.68
N PRO A 433 10.20 -12.79 -13.86
CA PRO A 433 9.16 -11.92 -14.37
C PRO A 433 9.71 -10.93 -15.39
N GLY A 434 8.97 -10.72 -16.48
CA GLY A 434 9.40 -9.86 -17.58
C GLY A 434 8.24 -9.21 -18.31
N ILE A 435 8.51 -8.70 -19.49
CA ILE A 435 7.50 -8.14 -20.39
C ILE A 435 7.20 -9.18 -21.46
N ARG A 436 5.93 -9.55 -21.61
CA ARG A 436 5.45 -10.39 -22.70
C ARG A 436 4.91 -9.50 -23.80
N HIS A 437 5.58 -9.48 -24.95
CA HIS A 437 5.22 -8.62 -26.07
C HIS A 437 4.45 -9.40 -27.13
N GLU A 438 3.22 -8.97 -27.42
CA GLU A 438 2.30 -9.71 -28.30
C GLU A 438 1.90 -8.93 -29.56
N ASN A 439 2.08 -7.60 -29.58
CA ASN A 439 1.70 -6.75 -30.70
C ASN A 439 2.91 -5.96 -31.23
N PRO A 440 3.47 -6.33 -32.40
CA PRO A 440 4.62 -5.65 -33.01
C PRO A 440 4.50 -4.13 -33.13
N GLN A 441 3.27 -3.61 -33.31
CA GLN A 441 3.04 -2.17 -33.47
C GLN A 441 3.22 -1.38 -32.17
N MET A 442 3.22 -2.06 -31.02
CA MET A 442 3.35 -1.43 -29.70
C MET A 442 4.82 -1.34 -29.24
N LEU A 443 5.79 -1.59 -30.13
CA LEU A 443 7.21 -1.52 -29.80
C LEU A 443 8.00 -0.74 -30.84
N LYS A 444 8.92 0.11 -30.36
CA LYS A 444 9.88 0.85 -31.19
C LYS A 444 11.28 0.72 -30.61
N ILE A 445 12.29 0.68 -31.47
CA ILE A 445 13.71 0.60 -31.07
C ILE A 445 14.45 1.81 -31.63
N PHE A 446 15.13 2.54 -30.76
CA PHE A 446 15.85 3.75 -31.07
C PHE A 446 17.37 3.55 -30.97
N PRO A 447 18.15 4.01 -31.96
CA PRO A 447 19.61 3.84 -31.98
C PRO A 447 20.32 4.85 -31.07
N VAL A 448 19.95 4.85 -29.80
CA VAL A 448 20.48 5.71 -28.73
C VAL A 448 20.37 4.97 -27.41
N SER A 449 21.34 5.13 -26.52
CA SER A 449 21.30 4.56 -25.18
C SER A 449 20.25 5.26 -24.32
N LEU A 450 19.69 4.55 -23.33
CA LEU A 450 18.62 5.08 -22.49
C LEU A 450 19.10 6.32 -21.75
N LYS A 451 20.34 6.29 -21.25
CA LYS A 451 20.99 7.45 -20.63
C LYS A 451 21.00 8.67 -21.56
N LYS A 452 21.44 8.50 -22.82
CA LYS A 452 21.50 9.61 -23.79
C LYS A 452 20.12 10.10 -24.21
N LEU A 453 19.14 9.20 -24.27
CA LEU A 453 17.74 9.58 -24.53
C LEU A 453 17.18 10.45 -23.40
N LEU A 454 17.50 10.12 -22.14
CA LEU A 454 17.10 10.92 -20.99
C LEU A 454 17.86 12.26 -20.91
N GLU A 455 19.14 12.30 -21.26
CA GLU A 455 19.90 13.56 -21.41
C GLU A 455 19.29 14.45 -22.51
N LEU A 456 18.89 13.85 -23.64
CA LEU A 456 18.18 14.54 -24.72
C LEU A 456 16.82 15.06 -24.27
N ASN A 457 16.09 14.29 -23.45
CA ASN A 457 14.86 14.76 -22.83
C ASN A 457 15.08 16.02 -22.01
N ASP A 458 16.13 16.06 -21.18
CA ASP A 458 16.44 17.22 -20.36
C ASP A 458 16.69 18.48 -21.22
N GLN A 459 17.38 18.32 -22.36
CA GLN A 459 17.57 19.40 -23.33
C GLN A 459 16.24 19.84 -23.98
N VAL A 460 15.40 18.89 -24.39
CA VAL A 460 14.10 19.18 -24.99
C VAL A 460 13.22 19.94 -24.00
N GLN A 461 13.13 19.48 -22.75
CA GLN A 461 12.37 20.14 -21.69
C GLN A 461 12.89 21.55 -21.40
N GLN A 462 14.20 21.75 -21.38
CA GLN A 462 14.79 23.07 -21.11
C GLN A 462 14.54 24.11 -22.22
N PHE A 463 14.61 23.68 -23.49
CA PHE A 463 14.67 24.62 -24.63
C PHE A 463 13.43 24.62 -25.52
N SER A 464 12.51 23.67 -25.35
CA SER A 464 11.35 23.48 -26.25
C SER A 464 10.03 23.75 -25.55
N THR A 465 9.99 23.55 -24.22
CA THR A 465 8.84 23.84 -23.36
C THR A 465 8.59 25.34 -23.25
N LYS A 466 7.32 25.73 -23.34
CA LYS A 466 6.88 27.12 -23.21
C LYS A 466 6.52 27.39 -21.75
N VAL A 467 7.12 28.42 -21.14
CA VAL A 467 6.84 28.84 -19.77
C VAL A 467 6.47 30.31 -19.79
N ASP A 468 5.26 30.62 -19.30
CA ASP A 468 4.71 31.98 -19.21
C ASP A 468 4.81 32.74 -20.54
N GLY A 469 4.41 32.11 -21.64
CA GLY A 469 4.43 32.76 -22.96
C GLY A 469 5.77 32.69 -23.71
N THR A 470 6.87 32.34 -23.03
CA THR A 470 8.23 32.41 -23.58
C THR A 470 8.90 31.04 -23.74
N ARG A 471 9.89 30.96 -24.63
CA ARG A 471 10.80 29.80 -24.78
C ARG A 471 12.25 30.25 -24.64
N THR A 472 13.12 29.31 -24.28
CA THR A 472 14.56 29.55 -24.16
C THR A 472 15.25 29.30 -25.49
N CYS A 473 15.97 30.30 -26.01
CA CYS A 473 16.81 30.12 -27.19
C CYS A 473 17.97 29.17 -26.88
N HIS A 474 18.11 28.09 -27.64
CA HIS A 474 19.18 27.12 -27.43
C HIS A 474 20.58 27.69 -27.69
N GLY A 475 20.73 28.67 -28.58
CA GLY A 475 22.01 29.31 -28.89
C GLY A 475 22.57 30.22 -27.79
N CYS A 476 21.76 31.14 -27.25
CA CYS A 476 22.20 32.16 -26.29
C CYS A 476 21.60 32.03 -24.89
N SER A 477 20.72 31.04 -24.65
CA SER A 477 19.98 30.81 -23.40
C SER A 477 19.03 31.93 -22.96
N LYS A 478 18.79 32.96 -23.78
CA LYS A 478 17.81 34.01 -23.47
C LYS A 478 16.39 33.53 -23.74
N LYS A 479 15.44 33.97 -22.91
CA LYS A 479 14.01 33.73 -23.10
C LYS A 479 13.42 34.77 -24.06
N ALA A 480 12.53 34.34 -24.94
CA ALA A 480 11.75 35.24 -25.78
C ALA A 480 10.40 34.62 -26.16
N GLU A 481 9.42 35.46 -26.48
CA GLU A 481 8.09 35.03 -26.94
C GLU A 481 8.12 34.53 -28.39
N SER A 482 8.91 35.19 -29.23
CA SER A 482 9.07 34.86 -30.66
C SER A 482 10.48 34.35 -30.93
N LEU A 483 10.57 33.07 -31.31
CA LEU A 483 11.81 32.40 -31.70
C LEU A 483 11.58 31.61 -32.99
N ASN A 484 12.64 31.46 -33.78
CA ASN A 484 12.70 30.64 -34.97
C ASN A 484 12.90 29.17 -34.61
N ARG A 485 12.01 28.30 -35.09
CA ARG A 485 12.07 26.86 -34.86
C ARG A 485 13.11 26.21 -35.78
N CYS A 486 13.80 25.18 -35.31
CA CYS A 486 14.60 24.33 -36.17
C CYS A 486 13.71 23.67 -37.24
N GLY A 487 14.02 23.89 -38.53
CA GLY A 487 13.25 23.31 -39.63
C GLY A 487 13.35 21.78 -39.78
N LYS A 488 14.31 21.12 -39.10
CA LYS A 488 14.52 19.66 -39.20
C LYS A 488 13.76 18.90 -38.11
N CYS A 489 14.18 19.03 -36.85
CA CYS A 489 13.54 18.32 -35.73
C CYS A 489 12.23 18.98 -35.29
N SER A 490 12.06 20.29 -35.53
CA SER A 490 10.95 21.10 -35.04
C SER A 490 10.83 21.23 -33.52
N LEU A 491 11.84 20.84 -32.74
CA LEU A 491 11.80 20.91 -31.28
C LEU A 491 12.59 22.07 -30.70
N PHE A 492 13.80 22.35 -31.20
CA PHE A 492 14.64 23.44 -30.69
C PHE A 492 14.34 24.80 -31.34
N TRP A 493 14.58 25.88 -30.59
CA TRP A 493 14.23 27.25 -30.96
C TRP A 493 15.42 28.23 -30.81
N TYR A 494 15.46 29.28 -31.64
CA TYR A 494 16.57 30.23 -31.75
C TYR A 494 16.09 31.67 -31.97
N CYS A 495 16.82 32.66 -31.44
CA CYS A 495 16.50 34.07 -31.72
C CYS A 495 16.63 34.38 -33.22
N ASP A 496 17.73 33.91 -33.82
CA ASP A 496 18.10 34.18 -35.20
C ASP A 496 19.03 33.08 -35.75
N ASN A 497 19.47 33.24 -37.00
CA ASN A 497 20.40 32.33 -37.66
C ASN A 497 21.78 32.25 -36.97
N GLY A 498 22.21 33.31 -36.28
CA GLY A 498 23.46 33.31 -35.51
C GLY A 498 23.37 32.40 -34.30
N CYS A 499 22.30 32.55 -33.51
CA CYS A 499 21.99 31.66 -32.39
C CYS A 499 21.79 30.21 -32.85
N GLN A 500 21.19 29.98 -34.03
CA GLN A 500 21.07 28.64 -34.59
C GLN A 500 22.44 28.03 -34.91
N ARG A 501 23.38 28.78 -35.50
CA ARG A 501 24.74 28.29 -35.78
C ARG A 501 25.50 27.92 -34.50
N ILE A 502 25.42 28.75 -33.46
CA ILE A 502 26.03 28.48 -32.14
C ILE A 502 25.39 27.23 -31.55
N GLY A 503 24.06 27.18 -31.48
CA GLY A 503 23.34 26.03 -30.95
C GLY A 503 23.68 24.72 -31.68
N TRP A 504 23.84 24.80 -33.01
CA TRP A 504 24.13 23.67 -33.88
C TRP A 504 25.57 23.14 -33.73
N ASN A 505 26.57 24.02 -33.75
CA ASN A 505 27.98 23.61 -33.78
C ASN A 505 28.61 23.48 -32.38
N GLU A 506 28.20 24.32 -31.44
CA GLU A 506 28.90 24.47 -30.14
C GLU A 506 28.11 23.83 -28.98
N ARG A 507 26.78 23.73 -29.10
CA ARG A 507 25.91 23.24 -28.02
C ARG A 507 25.24 21.89 -28.31
N GLY A 508 25.83 21.07 -29.18
CA GLY A 508 25.41 19.68 -29.35
C GLY A 508 24.16 19.42 -30.20
N HIS A 509 23.35 20.45 -30.56
CA HIS A 509 22.08 20.23 -31.26
C HIS A 509 22.23 19.50 -32.61
N LYS A 510 23.38 19.56 -33.29
CA LYS A 510 23.61 18.77 -34.51
C LYS A 510 23.44 17.26 -34.27
N ALA A 511 23.90 16.75 -33.12
CA ALA A 511 23.75 15.35 -32.75
C ALA A 511 22.29 15.05 -32.37
N ASP A 512 21.70 15.88 -31.52
CA ASP A 512 20.31 15.75 -31.05
C ASP A 512 19.31 15.79 -32.21
N CYS A 513 19.50 16.72 -33.15
CA CYS A 513 18.66 16.87 -34.33
C CYS A 513 18.73 15.64 -35.25
N LYS A 514 19.85 14.89 -35.25
CA LYS A 514 19.97 13.64 -36.02
C LYS A 514 19.05 12.55 -35.45
N LEU A 515 18.79 12.57 -34.15
CA LEU A 515 17.85 11.68 -33.47
C LEU A 515 16.42 12.21 -33.62
N LEU A 516 16.17 13.47 -33.25
CA LEU A 516 14.82 14.08 -33.23
C LEU A 516 14.20 14.36 -34.60
N LYS A 517 14.93 14.16 -35.71
CA LYS A 517 14.34 14.15 -37.05
C LYS A 517 13.54 12.86 -37.30
N ASP A 518 13.80 11.81 -36.52
CA ASP A 518 13.02 10.58 -36.54
C ASP A 518 11.62 10.88 -35.96
N PRO A 519 10.55 10.73 -36.76
CA PRO A 519 9.20 11.01 -36.28
C PRO A 519 8.79 10.13 -35.11
N ASP A 520 9.28 8.89 -35.03
CA ASP A 520 8.93 7.94 -33.98
C ASP A 520 9.51 8.36 -32.62
N LEU A 521 10.80 8.73 -32.61
CA LEU A 521 11.47 9.21 -31.41
C LEU A 521 10.85 10.53 -30.95
N ARG A 522 10.56 11.43 -31.89
CA ARG A 522 9.88 12.68 -31.60
C ARG A 522 8.46 12.44 -31.07
N GLY A 523 7.79 11.39 -31.53
CA GLY A 523 6.46 10.97 -31.11
C GLY A 523 6.35 10.74 -29.61
N LEU A 524 7.41 10.26 -28.97
CA LEU A 524 7.46 10.08 -27.51
C LEU A 524 7.24 11.39 -26.74
N PHE A 525 7.77 12.51 -27.23
CA PHE A 525 7.66 13.83 -26.59
C PHE A 525 6.30 14.51 -26.81
N VAL A 526 5.45 13.96 -27.67
CA VAL A 526 4.13 14.53 -28.01
C VAL A 526 2.99 13.52 -27.83
N LEU A 527 3.27 12.37 -27.21
CA LEU A 527 2.35 11.23 -27.08
C LEU A 527 1.70 10.82 -28.41
N LYS A 528 2.48 10.83 -29.49
CA LYS A 528 2.04 10.32 -30.80
C LYS A 528 2.77 9.04 -31.12
N TRP A 529 2.03 7.94 -31.09
CA TRP A 529 2.56 6.62 -31.38
C TRP A 529 2.37 6.20 -32.84
N ASP A 530 1.31 6.67 -33.50
CA ASP A 530 0.96 6.32 -34.89
C ASP A 530 1.64 7.19 -35.96
#